data_AF-A0A4R9C2A9-F1
#
_entry.id   AF-A0A4R9C2A9-F1
#
_cell.length_a   1.000
_cell.length_b   1.000
_cell.length_c   1.000
_cell.angle_alpha   90.00
_cell.angle_beta   90.00
_cell.angle_gamma   90.00
#
_symmetry.space_group_name_H-M   'P 1'
#
loop_
_entity.id
_entity.type
_entity.pdbx_description
1 polymer ?
#
loop_
_entity_poly.entity_id
_entity_poly.type
_entity_poly.pdbx_seq_one_letter_code
_entity_poly.pdbx_strand_id
1 'polypeptide(L)' 'MQKLSEVKNNTKAKVVKILGDSHFQSRIISIGITVGSDIEVIQNQKKQPIFIYCRVR' A
#
# COMPACT_ATOMS: atom_id res chain seq x y z
N MET A 1 -6.23 -10.81 7.23
CA MET A 1 -5.73 -9.99 6.10
C MET A 1 -6.50 -8.68 6.12
N GLN A 2 -5.84 -7.53 6.16
CA GLN A 2 -6.47 -6.22 6.38
C GLN A 2 -6.22 -5.30 5.17
N LYS A 3 -7.15 -4.41 4.85
CA LYS A 3 -6.99 -3.44 3.76
C LYS A 3 -6.05 -2.32 4.18
N LEU A 4 -5.28 -1.77 3.24
CA LEU A 4 -4.39 -0.63 3.52
C LEU A 4 -5.14 0.57 4.14
N SER A 5 -6.39 0.80 3.71
CA SER A 5 -7.26 1.86 4.23
C SER A 5 -7.65 1.70 5.70
N GLU A 6 -7.49 0.52 6.29
CA GLU A 6 -7.82 0.25 7.68
C GLU A 6 -6.58 0.28 8.58
N VAL A 7 -5.38 0.31 8.00
CA VAL A 7 -4.11 0.27 8.73
C VAL A 7 -3.87 1.62 9.42
N LYS A 8 -3.50 1.59 10.71
CA LYS A 8 -3.24 2.81 11.49
C LYS A 8 -1.90 3.44 11.10
N ASN A 9 -1.76 4.73 11.43
CA ASN A 9 -0.49 5.46 11.27
C ASN A 9 0.64 4.76 12.04
N ASN A 10 1.88 4.99 11.60
CA ASN A 10 3.11 4.43 12.14
C ASN A 10 3.11 2.88 12.20
N THR A 11 2.36 2.24 11.31
CA THR A 11 2.29 0.78 11.22
C THR A 11 3.05 0.29 10.00
N LYS A 12 3.92 -0.70 10.22
CA LYS A 12 4.61 -1.43 9.14
C LYS A 12 3.79 -2.63 8.73
N ALA A 13 3.66 -2.85 7.43
CA ALA A 13 2.91 -3.95 6.85
C ALA A 13 3.64 -4.51 5.63
N LYS A 14 3.29 -5.74 5.25
CA LYS A 14 3.75 -6.39 4.03
C LYS A 14 2.59 -6.53 3.06
N VAL A 15 2.82 -6.20 1.80
CA VAL A 15 1.83 -6.38 0.73
C VAL A 15 1.69 -7.87 0.46
N VAL A 16 0.51 -8.43 0.74
CA VAL A 16 0.23 -9.87 0.53
C VAL A 16 -0.58 -10.12 -0.74
N LYS A 17 -1.35 -9.13 -1.20
CA LYS A 17 -2.17 -9.22 -2.41
C LYS A 17 -2.51 -7.83 -2.91
N ILE A 18 -2.59 -7.67 -4.23
CA ILE A 18 -3.13 -6.48 -4.91
C ILE A 18 -4.41 -6.92 -5.61
N LEU A 19 -5.51 -6.20 -5.38
CA LEU A 19 -6.83 -6.47 -5.96
C LEU A 19 -7.26 -5.27 -6.81
N GLY A 20 -8.07 -5.51 -7.84
CA GLY A 20 -8.53 -4.52 -8.81
C GLY A 20 -8.49 -5.08 -10.23
N ASP A 21 -8.83 -4.26 -11.22
CA ASP A 21 -8.65 -4.63 -12.62
C ASP A 21 -7.16 -4.65 -13.03
N SER A 22 -6.87 -5.13 -14.25
CA SER A 22 -5.50 -5.24 -14.76
C SER A 22 -4.80 -3.88 -14.87
N HIS A 23 -5.56 -2.82 -15.17
CA HIS A 23 -5.05 -1.46 -15.28
C HIS A 23 -4.58 -0.92 -13.91
N PHE A 24 -5.41 -1.08 -12.88
CA PHE A 24 -5.10 -0.72 -11.51
C PHE A 24 -3.90 -1.50 -10.99
N GLN A 25 -3.89 -2.83 -11.17
CA GLN A 25 -2.77 -3.67 -10.74
C GLN A 25 -1.45 -3.24 -11.42
N SER A 26 -1.47 -3.01 -12.73
CA SER A 26 -0.30 -2.54 -13.49
C SER A 26 0.20 -1.20 -12.97
N ARG A 27 -0.70 -0.27 -12.62
CA ARG A 27 -0.33 1.04 -12.07
C ARG A 27 0.36 0.92 -10.72
N ILE A 28 -0.15 0.10 -9.81
CA ILE A 28 0.46 -0.13 -8.49
C ILE A 28 1.83 -0.80 -8.62
N ILE A 29 1.97 -1.77 -9.53
CA ILE A 29 3.27 -2.41 -9.79
C ILE A 29 4.26 -1.40 -10.40
N SER A 30 3.82 -0.54 -11.32
CA SER A 30 4.68 0.44 -12.00
C SER A 30 5.29 1.49 -11.05
N ILE A 31 4.65 1.77 -9.91
CA ILE A 31 5.19 2.66 -8.87
C ILE A 31 6.10 1.92 -7.87
N GLY A 32 6.40 0.65 -8.10
CA GLY A 32 7.32 -0.15 -7.28
C GLY A 32 6.67 -0.86 -6.09
N ILE A 33 5.34 -0.96 -6.04
CA ILE A 33 4.62 -1.70 -4.99
C ILE A 33 4.20 -3.05 -5.57
N THR A 34 4.82 -4.12 -5.09
CA THR A 34 4.56 -5.50 -5.52
C THR A 34 4.18 -6.37 -4.32
N VAL A 35 3.72 -7.59 -4.60
CA VAL A 35 3.52 -8.58 -3.54
C VAL A 35 4.87 -8.88 -2.89
N GLY A 36 4.93 -8.78 -1.56
CA GLY A 36 6.15 -8.91 -0.77
C GLY A 36 6.77 -7.59 -0.34
N SER A 37 6.41 -6.46 -0.98
CA SER A 37 6.91 -5.12 -0.60
C SER A 37 6.62 -4.80 0.86
N ASP A 38 7.63 -4.24 1.53
CA ASP A 38 7.53 -3.69 2.88
C ASP A 38 7.06 -2.24 2.79
N ILE A 39 5.95 -1.92 3.48
CA ILE A 39 5.37 -0.57 3.50
C ILE A 39 5.21 -0.07 4.93
N GLU A 40 5.28 1.23 5.10
CA GLU A 40 5.03 1.93 6.37
C GLU A 40 3.98 3.01 6.16
N VAL A 41 2.90 2.96 6.94
CA VAL A 41 1.82 3.94 6.86
C VAL A 41 2.23 5.16 7.68
N ILE A 42 2.55 6.26 7.00
CA ILE A 42 2.88 7.53 7.63
C ILE A 42 1.58 8.21 8.08
N GLN A 43 0.57 8.24 7.20
CA GLN A 43 -0.69 8.90 7.46
C GLN A 43 -1.87 8.17 6.80
N ASN A 44 -2.91 7.92 7.59
CA ASN A 44 -4.21 7.44 7.14
C ASN A 44 -5.31 8.22 7.87
N GLN A 45 -5.70 9.37 7.30
CA GLN A 45 -6.77 10.20 7.81
C GLN A 45 -7.99 10.12 6.88
N LYS A 46 -9.20 10.15 7.45
CA LYS A 46 -10.44 10.14 6.65
C LYS A 46 -10.46 11.33 5.70
N LYS A 47 -10.96 11.09 4.47
CA LYS A 47 -11.08 12.09 3.39
C LYS A 47 -9.73 12.66 2.90
N GLN A 48 -8.63 11.97 3.17
CA GLN A 48 -7.31 12.35 2.67
C GLN A 48 -6.64 11.13 2.01
N PRO A 49 -5.68 11.35 1.10
CA PRO A 49 -4.83 10.27 0.59
C PRO A 49 -4.10 9.56 1.73
N ILE A 50 -3.87 8.26 1.57
CA ILE A 50 -3.02 7.49 2.48
C ILE A 50 -1.58 7.76 2.09
N PHE A 51 -0.79 8.28 3.01
CA PHE A 51 0.64 8.51 2.80
C PHE A 51 1.43 7.32 3.33
N ILE A 52 2.19 6.69 2.44
CA ILE A 52 3.00 5.51 2.74
C ILE A 52 4.44 5.73 2.32
N TYR A 53 5.36 5.16 3.10
CA TYR A 53 6.72 4.91 2.68
C TYR A 53 6.82 3.47 2.17
N CYS A 54 7.39 3.30 0.97
CA CYS A 54 7.66 2.00 0.39
C CYS A 54 9.10 2.00 -0.10
N ARG A 55 9.90 1.00 0.32
CA ARG A 55 11.25 0.83 -0.19
C ARG A 55 11.22 -0.20 -1.30
N VAL A 56 11.43 0.26 -2.54
CA VAL A 56 11.63 -0.62 -3.69
C VAL A 56 13.01 -1.28 -3.52
N ARG A 57 13.05 -2.61 -3.52
CA ARG A 57 14.30 -3.38 -3.57
C ARG A 57 14.65 -3.66 -5.03
#